data_AF-A0A7J7T917-F1
#
_entry.id   AF-A0A7J7T917-F1
#
_cell.length_a   1.000
_cell.length_b   1.000
_cell.length_c   1.000
_cell.angle_alpha   90.00
_cell.angle_beta   90.00
_cell.angle_gamma   90.00
#
_symmetry.space_group_name_H-M   'P 1'
#
loop_
_entity.id
_entity.type
_entity.pdbx_description
1 polymer ?
#
loop_
_entity_poly.entity_id
_entity_poly.type
_entity_poly.pdbx_seq_one_letter_code
_entity_poly.pdbx_strand_id
1 'polypeptide(L)'
;MLASMQSQLQELQSQHAHCTQDLAMKDELLCQLTQSNEKQAAQWQKEEMTLKHIQAELQQQHAVLAKEVQDLKETLEFADQENQVAHLELGQVECQLKSTLEVLRERSLQCEDLKDTVENLKAKLASTIAENQEKDLEKTRQYSQELRVLTEQLQSLTFFLHTKLKETAEPETLLKSTACASAQEHPLSTDSTFLGSILTAMADKEPESAPVALLGSDKSAFTRVASMVSPQPTETPGMEKSLEEMSTMTLELQSLCSLLQESKEEAVRTLQRKICDLQARLQAQEEQHQEAQKAKEADIEKLNQALCLRYKNEKELQEVIQQQNEKILEQIDKSGELISLREEVTQLTRSLRRAETETKVLQETLAGQLDPSCQPMATNWIQEKVWLSQEVDKLRVMFLEMKNEKEKLMVKFQSHRNILEENLRRSDKELKKLDDIVQHIYETLLSIPEVVRGCKELQELLEFLS
;
A
#
# COMPACT_ATOMS: atom_id res chain seq x y z
N MET A 1 -94.60 23.61 -99.38
CA MET A 1 -94.67 24.13 -98.00
C MET A 1 -94.46 23.03 -96.96
N LEU A 2 -95.22 21.93 -96.97
CA LEU A 2 -95.10 20.81 -96.01
C LEU A 2 -93.70 20.14 -95.96
N ALA A 3 -93.07 19.85 -97.11
CA ALA A 3 -91.75 19.20 -97.14
C ALA A 3 -90.61 20.07 -96.55
N SER A 4 -90.71 21.40 -96.67
CA SER A 4 -89.74 22.35 -96.10
C SER A 4 -89.89 22.48 -94.59
N MET A 5 -91.13 22.49 -94.09
CA MET A 5 -91.39 22.51 -92.64
C MET A 5 -90.92 21.20 -91.98
N GLN A 6 -91.07 20.07 -92.66
CA GLN A 6 -90.63 18.77 -92.14
C GLN A 6 -89.10 18.64 -92.10
N SER A 7 -88.39 19.18 -93.10
CA SER A 7 -86.92 19.29 -93.08
C SER A 7 -86.43 20.16 -91.93
N GLN A 8 -87.07 21.31 -91.67
CA GLN A 8 -86.71 22.20 -90.56
C GLN A 8 -86.97 21.57 -89.19
N LEU A 9 -88.05 20.80 -89.04
CA LEU A 9 -88.40 20.11 -87.80
C LEU A 9 -87.39 18.99 -87.49
N GLN A 10 -86.96 18.25 -88.52
CA GLN A 10 -85.93 17.21 -88.40
C GLN A 10 -84.56 17.80 -88.05
N GLU A 11 -84.21 18.96 -88.61
CA GLU A 11 -82.98 19.68 -88.28
C GLU A 11 -83.01 20.21 -86.84
N LEU A 12 -84.11 20.81 -86.39
CA LEU A 12 -84.29 21.23 -84.98
C LEU A 12 -84.25 20.04 -84.00
N GLN A 13 -84.81 18.89 -84.37
CA GLN A 13 -84.71 17.67 -83.56
C GLN A 13 -83.25 17.18 -83.44
N SER A 14 -82.49 17.24 -84.53
CA SER A 14 -81.07 16.86 -84.51
C SER A 14 -80.23 17.81 -83.64
N GLN A 15 -80.50 19.13 -83.71
CA GLN A 15 -79.85 20.14 -82.88
C GLN A 15 -80.22 19.98 -81.41
N HIS A 16 -81.49 19.70 -81.10
CA HIS A 16 -81.92 19.46 -79.73
C HIS A 16 -81.25 18.21 -79.15
N ALA A 17 -81.23 17.10 -79.90
CA ALA A 17 -80.55 15.88 -79.48
C ALA A 17 -79.05 16.11 -79.23
N HIS A 18 -78.38 16.87 -80.10
CA HIS A 18 -76.98 17.24 -79.93
C HIS A 18 -76.76 18.12 -78.68
N CYS A 19 -77.58 19.15 -78.46
CA CYS A 19 -77.50 19.97 -77.25
C CYS A 19 -77.79 19.17 -75.97
N THR A 20 -78.74 18.24 -75.99
CA THR A 20 -79.02 17.38 -74.83
C THR A 20 -77.84 16.47 -74.52
N GLN A 21 -77.20 15.91 -75.54
CA GLN A 21 -76.00 15.09 -75.39
C GLN A 21 -74.80 15.91 -74.84
N ASP A 22 -74.59 17.12 -75.37
CA ASP A 22 -73.53 18.02 -74.91
C ASP A 22 -73.74 18.49 -73.47
N LEU A 23 -75.00 18.77 -73.08
CA LEU A 23 -75.35 19.11 -71.70
C LEU A 23 -75.10 17.93 -70.76
N ALA A 24 -75.54 16.73 -71.13
CA ALA A 24 -75.28 15.53 -70.35
C ALA A 24 -73.77 15.25 -70.18
N MET A 25 -72.97 15.45 -71.23
CA MET A 25 -71.51 15.30 -71.17
C MET A 25 -70.87 16.35 -70.26
N LYS A 26 -71.34 17.61 -70.31
CA LYS A 26 -70.86 18.68 -69.42
C LYS A 26 -71.25 18.43 -67.96
N ASP A 27 -72.46 17.95 -67.69
CA ASP A 27 -72.90 17.59 -66.35
C ASP A 27 -72.05 16.45 -65.77
N GLU A 28 -71.74 15.43 -66.59
CA GLU A 28 -70.86 14.34 -66.18
C GLU A 28 -69.43 14.84 -65.86
N LEU A 29 -68.88 15.72 -66.70
CA LEU A 29 -67.58 16.35 -66.45
C LEU A 29 -67.58 17.22 -65.18
N LEU A 30 -68.65 17.98 -64.92
CA LEU A 30 -68.80 18.77 -63.69
C LEU A 30 -68.88 17.87 -62.45
N CYS A 31 -69.60 16.75 -62.52
CA CYS A 31 -69.64 15.77 -61.44
C CYS A 31 -68.24 15.17 -61.17
N GLN A 32 -67.50 14.81 -62.22
CA GLN A 32 -66.13 14.30 -62.08
C GLN A 32 -65.18 15.35 -61.47
N LEU A 33 -65.26 16.60 -61.92
CA LEU A 33 -64.44 17.69 -61.40
C LEU A 33 -64.75 17.97 -59.93
N THR A 34 -66.04 18.00 -59.56
CA THR A 34 -66.48 18.22 -58.18
C THR A 34 -65.98 17.10 -57.27
N GLN A 35 -66.12 15.84 -57.69
CA GLN A 35 -65.63 14.69 -56.92
C GLN A 35 -64.09 14.69 -56.79
N SER A 36 -63.36 15.10 -57.84
CA SER A 36 -61.91 15.24 -57.78
C SER A 36 -61.48 16.33 -56.79
N ASN A 37 -62.19 17.46 -56.79
CA ASN A 37 -61.89 18.59 -55.91
C ASN A 37 -62.18 18.25 -54.43
N GLU A 38 -63.29 17.58 -54.14
CA GLU A 38 -63.60 17.10 -52.78
C GLU A 38 -62.56 16.10 -52.26
N LYS A 39 -62.11 15.17 -53.11
CA LYS A 39 -61.02 14.24 -52.77
C LYS A 39 -59.71 14.97 -52.46
N GLN A 40 -59.36 15.98 -53.27
CA GLN A 40 -58.18 16.81 -53.01
C GLN A 40 -58.33 17.60 -51.70
N ALA A 41 -59.47 18.23 -51.44
CA ALA A 41 -59.71 18.97 -50.20
C ALA A 41 -59.56 18.08 -48.95
N ALA A 42 -60.09 16.86 -48.99
CA ALA A 42 -59.92 15.88 -47.91
C ALA A 42 -58.45 15.45 -47.72
N GLN A 43 -57.69 15.30 -48.81
CA GLN A 43 -56.26 15.03 -48.75
C GLN A 43 -55.49 16.19 -48.12
N TRP A 44 -55.74 17.42 -48.55
CA TRP A 44 -55.11 18.62 -47.97
C TRP A 44 -55.40 18.78 -46.48
N GLN A 45 -56.65 18.55 -46.05
CA GLN A 45 -56.98 18.59 -44.62
C GLN A 45 -56.24 17.51 -43.82
N LYS A 46 -56.13 16.30 -44.37
CA LYS A 46 -55.37 15.22 -43.72
C LYS A 46 -53.90 15.60 -43.59
N GLU A 47 -53.30 16.13 -44.65
CA GLU A 47 -51.91 16.59 -44.65
C GLU A 47 -51.70 17.75 -43.66
N GLU A 48 -52.59 18.74 -43.63
CA GLU A 48 -52.53 19.85 -42.69
C GLU A 48 -52.57 19.37 -41.23
N MET A 49 -53.44 18.42 -40.91
CA MET A 49 -53.49 17.84 -39.56
C MET A 49 -52.23 17.06 -39.22
N THR A 50 -51.65 16.31 -40.18
CA THR A 50 -50.37 15.63 -39.95
C THR A 50 -49.22 16.60 -39.74
N LEU A 51 -49.18 17.70 -40.49
CA LEU A 51 -48.16 18.74 -40.32
C LEU A 51 -48.25 19.42 -38.97
N LYS A 52 -49.46 19.77 -38.51
CA LYS A 52 -49.69 20.33 -37.17
C LYS A 52 -49.23 19.38 -36.07
N HIS A 53 -49.49 18.09 -36.23
CA HIS A 53 -49.05 17.08 -35.27
C HIS A 53 -47.53 16.98 -35.20
N ILE A 54 -46.86 16.86 -36.34
CA ILE A 54 -45.39 16.82 -36.44
C ILE A 54 -44.78 18.10 -35.86
N GLN A 55 -45.37 19.26 -36.11
CA GLN A 55 -44.90 20.53 -35.57
C GLN A 55 -44.97 20.57 -34.04
N ALA A 56 -46.06 20.08 -33.45
CA ALA A 56 -46.21 20.00 -32.00
C ALA A 56 -45.19 19.03 -31.37
N GLU A 57 -44.98 17.87 -31.99
CA GLU A 57 -43.97 16.90 -31.55
C GLU A 57 -42.56 17.50 -31.60
N LEU A 58 -42.24 18.22 -32.67
CA LEU A 58 -40.94 18.88 -32.82
C LEU A 58 -40.73 19.97 -31.76
N GLN A 59 -41.76 20.77 -31.46
CA GLN A 59 -41.71 21.76 -30.38
C GLN A 59 -41.49 21.11 -29.01
N GLN A 60 -42.17 20.00 -28.74
CA GLN A 60 -42.00 19.25 -27.50
C GLN A 60 -40.57 18.69 -27.39
N GLN A 61 -40.04 18.10 -28.47
CA GLN A 61 -38.67 17.60 -28.51
C GLN A 61 -37.65 18.72 -28.27
N HIS A 62 -37.86 19.91 -28.86
CA HIS A 62 -37.01 21.07 -28.61
C HIS A 62 -37.03 21.51 -27.14
N ALA A 63 -38.19 21.52 -26.49
CA ALA A 63 -38.30 21.88 -25.08
C ALA A 63 -37.57 20.86 -24.17
N VAL A 64 -37.71 19.57 -24.46
CA VAL A 64 -37.01 18.51 -23.72
C VAL A 64 -35.50 18.63 -23.92
N LEU A 65 -35.03 18.77 -25.15
CA LEU A 65 -33.60 18.91 -25.44
C LEU A 65 -33.01 20.16 -24.78
N ALA A 66 -33.74 21.28 -24.77
CA ALA A 66 -33.30 22.50 -24.10
C ALA A 66 -33.12 22.30 -22.59
N LYS A 67 -34.03 21.56 -21.96
CA LYS A 67 -33.92 21.19 -20.55
C LYS A 67 -32.73 20.25 -20.31
N GLU A 68 -32.58 19.20 -21.12
CA GLU A 68 -31.44 18.27 -20.99
C GLU A 68 -30.10 18.99 -21.12
N VAL A 69 -29.97 19.93 -22.06
CA VAL A 69 -28.75 20.74 -22.22
C VAL A 69 -28.48 21.60 -20.99
N GLN A 70 -29.52 22.18 -20.38
CA GLN A 70 -29.40 22.97 -19.17
C GLN A 70 -28.99 22.09 -17.97
N ASP A 71 -29.64 20.94 -17.78
CA ASP A 71 -29.31 20.00 -16.71
C ASP A 71 -27.86 19.48 -16.85
N LEU A 72 -27.43 19.15 -18.07
CA LEU A 72 -26.04 18.74 -18.34
C LEU A 72 -25.04 19.85 -18.01
N LYS A 73 -25.37 21.11 -18.32
CA LYS A 73 -24.52 22.24 -18.00
C LYS A 73 -24.33 22.38 -16.48
N GLU A 74 -25.41 22.24 -15.71
CA GLU A 74 -25.36 22.27 -14.24
C GLU A 74 -24.52 21.11 -13.68
N THR A 75 -24.65 19.90 -14.23
CA THR A 75 -23.82 18.76 -13.80
C THR A 75 -22.33 18.96 -14.12
N LEU A 76 -22.02 19.59 -15.25
CA LEU A 76 -20.64 19.92 -15.62
C LEU A 76 -20.06 20.95 -14.66
N GLU A 77 -20.83 22.00 -14.32
CA GLU A 77 -20.42 23.03 -13.36
C GLU A 77 -20.17 22.42 -11.97
N PHE A 78 -21.01 21.49 -11.52
CA PHE A 78 -20.79 20.78 -10.26
C PHE A 78 -19.53 19.91 -10.30
N ALA A 79 -19.32 19.15 -11.37
CA ALA A 79 -18.13 18.32 -11.53
C ALA A 79 -16.84 19.15 -11.56
N ASP A 80 -16.88 20.35 -12.17
CA ASP A 80 -15.75 21.27 -12.16
C ASP A 80 -15.45 21.81 -10.74
N GLN A 81 -16.48 22.14 -9.97
CA GLN A 81 -16.33 22.54 -8.56
C GLN A 81 -15.75 21.42 -7.70
N GLU A 82 -16.25 20.19 -7.85
CA GLU A 82 -15.74 19.01 -7.13
C GLU A 82 -14.26 18.76 -7.47
N ASN A 83 -13.90 18.90 -8.76
CA ASN A 83 -12.52 18.77 -9.20
C ASN A 83 -11.60 19.85 -8.59
N GLN A 84 -12.06 21.11 -8.56
CA GLN A 84 -11.32 22.19 -7.91
C GLN A 84 -11.10 21.92 -6.41
N VAL A 85 -12.11 21.43 -5.70
CA VAL A 85 -11.99 21.05 -4.29
C VAL A 85 -11.00 19.90 -4.11
N ALA A 86 -11.09 18.85 -4.92
CA ALA A 86 -10.17 17.71 -4.88
C ALA A 86 -8.71 18.16 -5.11
N HIS A 87 -8.47 19.08 -6.05
CA HIS A 87 -7.15 19.65 -6.28
C HIS A 87 -6.63 20.46 -5.08
N LEU A 88 -7.50 21.22 -4.40
CA LEU A 88 -7.11 21.98 -3.20
C LEU A 88 -6.79 21.04 -2.03
N GLU A 89 -7.61 20.03 -1.79
CA GLU A 89 -7.39 19.03 -0.73
C GLU A 89 -6.09 18.26 -0.98
N LEU A 90 -5.85 17.83 -2.22
CA LEU A 90 -4.61 17.15 -2.61
C LEU A 90 -3.40 18.07 -2.37
N GLY A 91 -3.48 19.34 -2.76
CA GLY A 91 -2.44 20.33 -2.49
C GLY A 91 -2.15 20.51 -1.00
N GLN A 92 -3.19 20.53 -0.15
CA GLN A 92 -3.05 20.61 1.30
C GLN A 92 -2.35 19.37 1.87
N VAL A 93 -2.76 18.17 1.45
CA VAL A 93 -2.13 16.91 1.89
C VAL A 93 -0.67 16.84 1.45
N GLU A 94 -0.35 17.26 0.22
CA GLU A 94 1.03 17.34 -0.26
C GLU A 94 1.89 18.30 0.58
N CYS A 95 1.34 19.45 0.98
CA CYS A 95 2.05 20.41 1.82
C CYS A 95 2.30 19.85 3.23
N GLN A 96 1.30 19.17 3.82
CA GLN A 96 1.45 18.48 5.10
C GLN A 96 2.49 17.36 5.00
N LEU A 97 2.48 16.57 3.92
CA LEU A 97 3.45 15.50 3.70
C LEU A 97 4.86 16.06 3.55
N LYS A 98 5.05 17.17 2.81
CA LYS A 98 6.35 17.85 2.70
C LYS A 98 6.87 18.30 4.07
N SER A 99 6.02 18.95 4.88
CA SER A 99 6.39 19.41 6.22
C SER A 99 6.76 18.25 7.15
N THR A 100 5.96 17.18 7.19
CA THR A 100 6.27 16.00 8.02
C THR A 100 7.56 15.31 7.59
N LEU A 101 7.83 15.26 6.28
CA LEU A 101 9.03 14.70 5.72
C LEU A 101 10.27 15.54 6.07
N GLU A 102 10.17 16.87 6.04
CA GLU A 102 11.23 17.78 6.52
C GLU A 102 11.55 17.55 8.00
N VAL A 103 10.53 17.46 8.86
CA VAL A 103 10.71 17.15 10.29
C VAL A 103 11.38 15.78 10.50
N LEU A 104 10.99 14.77 9.72
CA LEU A 104 11.62 13.44 9.80
C LEU A 104 13.08 13.47 9.37
N ARG A 105 13.42 14.24 8.32
CA ARG A 105 14.82 14.44 7.89
C ARG A 105 15.64 15.12 8.97
N GLU A 106 15.09 16.16 9.60
CA GLU A 106 15.77 16.84 10.71
C GLU A 106 16.00 15.91 11.90
N ARG A 107 14.97 15.14 12.31
CA ARG A 107 15.11 14.15 13.38
C ARG A 107 16.15 13.08 13.03
N SER A 108 16.19 12.64 11.78
CA SER A 108 17.19 11.66 11.31
C SER A 108 18.60 12.22 11.43
N LEU A 109 18.81 13.49 11.07
CA LEU A 109 20.09 14.17 11.24
C LEU A 109 20.49 14.23 12.72
N GLN A 110 19.55 14.64 13.59
CA GLN A 110 19.79 14.66 15.04
C GLN A 110 20.16 13.28 15.61
N CYS A 111 19.57 12.20 15.09
CA CYS A 111 19.92 10.85 15.50
C CYS A 111 21.35 10.46 15.09
N GLU A 112 21.80 10.85 13.90
CA GLU A 112 23.19 10.63 13.47
C GLU A 112 24.16 11.47 14.31
N ASP A 113 23.87 12.74 14.55
CA ASP A 113 24.69 13.59 15.44
C ASP A 113 24.82 12.97 16.84
N LEU A 114 23.71 12.49 17.41
CA LEU A 114 23.73 11.81 18.71
C LEU A 114 24.56 10.53 18.67
N LYS A 115 24.46 9.75 17.61
CA LYS A 115 25.27 8.53 17.44
C LYS A 115 26.76 8.86 17.40
N ASP A 116 27.17 9.89 16.66
CA ASP A 116 28.55 10.36 16.62
C ASP A 116 29.04 10.82 18.01
N THR A 117 28.19 11.53 18.77
CA THR A 117 28.56 11.93 20.14
C THR A 117 28.74 10.73 21.06
N VAL A 118 27.89 9.70 20.94
CA VAL A 118 28.02 8.46 21.73
C VAL A 118 29.30 7.71 21.36
N GLU A 119 29.64 7.60 20.08
CA GLU A 119 30.88 6.98 19.62
C GLU A 119 32.11 7.74 20.13
N ASN A 120 32.10 9.08 20.08
CA ASN A 120 33.16 9.92 20.60
C ASN A 120 33.32 9.77 22.13
N LEU A 121 32.21 9.75 22.88
CA LEU A 121 32.24 9.52 24.33
C LEU A 121 32.77 8.12 24.68
N LYS A 122 32.41 7.09 23.91
CA LYS A 122 32.97 5.73 24.07
C LYS A 122 34.49 5.74 23.87
N ALA A 123 34.97 6.43 22.83
CA ALA A 123 36.41 6.55 22.57
C ALA A 123 37.15 7.29 23.70
N LYS A 124 36.58 8.40 24.19
CA LYS A 124 37.12 9.15 25.34
C LYS A 124 37.18 8.29 26.61
N LEU A 125 36.12 7.55 26.89
CA LEU A 125 36.07 6.63 28.03
C LEU A 125 37.17 5.57 27.94
N ALA A 126 37.34 4.95 26.77
CA ALA A 126 38.40 3.98 26.53
C ALA A 126 39.80 4.58 26.74
N SER A 127 40.04 5.81 26.25
CA SER A 127 41.28 6.55 26.47
C SER A 127 41.55 6.80 27.95
N THR A 128 40.55 7.28 28.70
CA THR A 128 40.70 7.54 30.15
C THR A 128 40.97 6.27 30.94
N ILE A 129 40.33 5.15 30.56
CA ILE A 129 40.60 3.84 31.18
C ILE A 129 42.06 3.43 30.92
N ALA A 130 42.54 3.56 29.69
CA ALA A 130 43.93 3.24 29.34
C ALA A 130 44.94 4.12 30.09
N GLU A 131 44.71 5.43 30.17
CA GLU A 131 45.56 6.36 30.93
C GLU A 131 45.59 6.03 32.44
N ASN A 132 44.46 5.65 33.03
CA ASN A 132 44.40 5.26 34.44
C ASN A 132 45.16 3.95 34.68
N GLN A 133 44.99 2.96 33.80
CA GLN A 133 45.76 1.71 33.87
C GLN A 133 47.26 1.96 33.75
N GLU A 134 47.69 2.84 32.85
CA GLU A 134 49.10 3.23 32.72
C GLU A 134 49.63 3.92 33.99
N LYS A 135 48.87 4.85 34.57
CA LYS A 135 49.22 5.49 35.85
C LYS A 135 49.35 4.48 36.99
N ASP A 136 48.45 3.50 37.07
CA ASP A 136 48.49 2.46 38.10
C ASP A 136 49.68 1.51 37.91
N LEU A 137 50.03 1.17 36.66
CA LEU A 137 51.25 0.43 36.34
C LEU A 137 52.50 1.21 36.75
N GLU A 138 52.54 2.52 36.50
CA GLU A 138 53.68 3.36 36.86
C GLU A 138 53.85 3.47 38.39
N LYS A 139 52.76 3.64 39.16
CA LYS A 139 52.81 3.56 40.62
C LYS A 139 53.31 2.19 41.11
N THR A 140 52.84 1.12 40.49
CA THR A 140 53.29 -0.25 40.82
C THR A 140 54.79 -0.41 40.57
N ARG A 141 55.30 0.14 39.46
CA ARG A 141 56.75 0.18 39.19
C ARG A 141 57.51 0.97 40.25
N GLN A 142 57.02 2.14 40.66
CA GLN A 142 57.63 2.94 41.72
C GLN A 142 57.70 2.17 43.05
N TYR A 143 56.58 1.58 43.50
CA TYR A 143 56.57 0.75 44.71
C TYR A 143 57.52 -0.45 44.61
N SER A 144 57.60 -1.10 43.44
CA SER A 144 58.55 -2.20 43.22
C SER A 144 60.01 -1.76 43.35
N GLN A 145 60.32 -0.53 42.95
CA GLN A 145 61.65 0.03 43.01
C GLN A 145 62.03 0.44 44.43
N GLU A 146 61.10 1.03 45.20
CA GLU A 146 61.26 1.26 46.64
C GLU A 146 61.50 -0.06 47.40
N LEU A 147 60.72 -1.09 47.08
CA LEU A 147 60.83 -2.41 47.69
C LEU A 147 62.18 -3.08 47.37
N ARG A 148 62.72 -2.86 46.15
CA ARG A 148 64.06 -3.30 45.78
C ARG A 148 65.14 -2.62 46.64
N VAL A 149 65.07 -1.30 46.80
CA VAL A 149 66.02 -0.54 47.64
C VAL A 149 65.97 -1.04 49.09
N LEU A 150 64.78 -1.27 49.63
CA LEU A 150 64.61 -1.80 50.99
C LEU A 150 65.19 -3.22 51.12
N THR A 151 65.03 -4.04 50.09
CA THR A 151 65.58 -5.40 50.03
C THR A 151 67.10 -5.37 50.00
N GLU A 152 67.71 -4.48 49.20
CA GLU A 152 69.15 -4.27 49.15
C GLU A 152 69.70 -3.80 50.51
N GLN A 153 69.00 -2.89 51.19
CA GLN A 153 69.35 -2.47 52.55
C GLN A 153 69.31 -3.64 53.54
N LEU A 154 68.25 -4.46 53.50
CA LEU A 154 68.11 -5.65 54.34
C LEU A 154 69.22 -6.67 54.06
N GLN A 155 69.57 -6.89 52.79
CA GLN A 155 70.68 -7.77 52.40
C GLN A 155 72.02 -7.22 52.90
N SER A 156 72.25 -5.91 52.82
CA SER A 156 73.48 -5.27 53.35
C SER A 156 73.60 -5.42 54.87
N LEU A 157 72.49 -5.25 55.59
CA LEU A 157 72.40 -5.47 57.04
C LEU A 157 72.65 -6.94 57.37
N THR A 158 72.03 -7.85 56.62
CA THR A 158 72.21 -9.30 56.78
C THR A 158 73.66 -9.68 56.56
N PHE A 159 74.29 -9.17 55.51
CA PHE A 159 75.71 -9.40 55.23
C PHE A 159 76.60 -8.84 56.35
N PHE A 160 76.32 -7.63 56.85
CA PHE A 160 77.02 -7.02 57.97
C PHE A 160 76.90 -7.85 59.27
N LEU A 161 75.71 -8.36 59.57
CA LEU A 161 75.49 -9.26 60.69
C LEU A 161 76.24 -10.59 60.49
N HIS A 162 76.26 -11.12 59.28
CA HIS A 162 76.97 -12.36 58.94
C HIS A 162 78.50 -12.20 59.03
N THR A 163 79.04 -11.06 58.59
CA THR A 163 80.47 -10.75 58.75
C THR A 163 80.84 -10.50 60.21
N LYS A 164 79.96 -9.86 61.01
CA LYS A 164 80.15 -9.73 62.46
C LYS A 164 80.09 -11.07 63.19
N LEU A 165 79.22 -12.00 62.76
CA LEU A 165 79.20 -13.37 63.27
C LEU A 165 80.47 -14.16 62.89
N LYS A 166 81.05 -13.86 61.72
CA LYS A 166 82.34 -14.42 61.29
C LYS A 166 83.56 -13.77 61.97
N GLU A 167 83.54 -12.50 62.35
CA GLU A 167 84.61 -11.87 63.14
C GLU A 167 84.71 -12.46 64.57
N THR A 168 83.67 -13.16 65.04
CA THR A 168 83.73 -13.96 66.28
C THR A 168 84.25 -15.40 66.09
N ALA A 169 84.70 -15.75 64.88
CA ALA A 169 85.30 -17.05 64.61
C ALA A 169 86.29 -16.98 63.43
N GLU A 170 87.59 -17.04 63.74
CA GLU A 170 88.67 -17.26 62.77
C GLU A 170 89.42 -18.58 63.11
N PRO A 171 90.09 -19.26 62.15
CA PRO A 171 89.51 -19.92 60.97
C PRO A 171 90.18 -21.30 60.64
N GLU A 172 89.61 -22.11 59.74
CA GLU A 172 90.35 -23.17 59.01
C GLU A 172 89.85 -23.34 57.56
N THR A 173 90.76 -23.82 56.71
CA THR A 173 91.04 -23.34 55.35
C THR A 173 90.67 -24.28 54.19
N LEU A 174 90.44 -23.65 53.02
CA LEU A 174 90.87 -24.01 51.65
C LEU A 174 90.32 -25.28 50.94
N LEU A 175 89.74 -25.09 49.73
CA LEU A 175 90.39 -25.43 48.43
C LEU A 175 89.48 -25.19 47.18
N LYS A 176 90.00 -24.35 46.26
CA LYS A 176 90.12 -24.46 44.78
C LYS A 176 88.89 -24.84 43.91
N SER A 177 88.40 -23.94 43.05
CA SER A 177 88.79 -23.68 41.62
C SER A 177 87.67 -24.23 40.69
N THR A 178 87.23 -23.68 39.54
CA THR A 178 87.89 -22.98 38.41
C THR A 178 86.81 -22.48 37.42
N ALA A 179 87.10 -21.39 36.66
CA ALA A 179 86.64 -21.04 35.29
C ALA A 179 85.12 -20.83 34.99
N CYS A 180 84.66 -20.03 34.03
CA CYS A 180 85.08 -18.88 33.19
C CYS A 180 83.80 -18.42 32.42
N ALA A 181 83.79 -17.16 31.93
CA ALA A 181 82.90 -16.43 30.96
C ALA A 181 81.78 -17.19 30.17
N SER A 182 80.69 -16.61 29.65
CA SER A 182 80.49 -15.35 28.90
C SER A 182 79.01 -15.12 28.55
N ALA A 183 78.66 -13.86 28.24
CA ALA A 183 77.75 -13.38 27.15
C ALA A 183 76.28 -13.93 27.10
N GLN A 184 75.28 -13.08 27.35
CA GLN A 184 74.56 -12.26 26.35
C GLN A 184 73.63 -13.09 25.45
N GLU A 185 72.31 -12.88 25.59
CA GLU A 185 71.37 -12.59 24.49
C GLU A 185 69.92 -12.53 25.01
N HIS A 186 69.33 -11.34 24.93
CA HIS A 186 67.90 -11.17 24.64
C HIS A 186 67.74 -11.29 23.11
N PRO A 187 66.59 -11.77 22.56
CA PRO A 187 65.46 -10.83 22.38
C PRO A 187 64.02 -11.40 22.42
N LEU A 188 63.11 -10.48 22.77
CA LEU A 188 61.73 -10.23 22.30
C LEU A 188 60.85 -11.38 21.75
N SER A 189 59.59 -11.47 22.21
CA SER A 189 58.41 -10.97 21.48
C SER A 189 57.10 -11.27 22.24
N THR A 190 56.37 -10.21 22.54
CA THR A 190 54.90 -10.03 22.45
C THR A 190 54.07 -11.26 22.11
N ASP A 191 53.10 -11.63 22.97
CA ASP A 191 51.69 -11.28 22.73
C ASP A 191 50.77 -11.72 23.87
N SER A 192 49.87 -10.80 24.18
CA SER A 192 48.74 -10.96 25.09
C SER A 192 47.69 -11.89 24.46
N THR A 193 47.24 -12.94 25.16
CA THR A 193 45.80 -13.26 25.16
C THR A 193 45.43 -14.07 26.40
N PHE A 194 44.51 -13.48 27.16
CA PHE A 194 43.86 -13.99 28.36
C PHE A 194 42.90 -15.13 27.97
N LEU A 195 43.21 -16.38 28.34
CA LEU A 195 42.29 -17.50 28.19
C LEU A 195 41.43 -17.63 29.45
N GLY A 196 40.20 -17.12 29.34
CA GLY A 196 39.09 -17.56 30.18
C GLY A 196 38.74 -19.00 29.83
N SER A 197 38.87 -19.92 30.79
CA SER A 197 38.25 -21.23 30.72
C SER A 197 37.62 -21.54 32.07
N ILE A 198 36.30 -21.53 32.07
CA ILE A 198 35.42 -21.82 33.20
C ILE A 198 35.46 -23.33 33.42
N LEU A 199 35.98 -23.75 34.59
CA LEU A 199 35.77 -25.09 35.12
C LEU A 199 34.31 -25.24 35.58
N THR A 200 33.66 -26.35 35.21
CA THR A 200 32.38 -26.76 35.79
C THR A 200 32.33 -28.28 35.91
N ALA A 201 31.70 -28.71 37.03
CA ALA A 201 31.24 -30.04 37.44
C ALA A 201 32.31 -30.98 38.07
N MET A 202 32.31 -31.16 39.40
CA MET A 202 31.36 -31.87 40.30
C MET A 202 31.60 -33.38 40.36
N ALA A 203 31.98 -33.88 41.55
CA ALA A 203 31.34 -35.02 42.19
C ALA A 203 31.80 -35.13 43.66
N ASP A 204 30.79 -35.02 44.51
CA ASP A 204 30.73 -35.09 45.96
C ASP A 204 30.72 -36.55 46.43
N LYS A 205 31.34 -36.86 47.58
CA LYS A 205 30.91 -37.89 48.55
C LYS A 205 31.60 -37.67 49.91
N GLU A 206 30.77 -37.39 50.91
CA GLU A 206 31.02 -37.31 52.35
C GLU A 206 31.85 -38.46 52.96
N PRO A 207 32.38 -38.24 54.18
CA PRO A 207 32.54 -39.28 55.18
C PRO A 207 31.70 -39.03 56.44
N GLU A 208 30.96 -40.06 56.88
CA GLU A 208 30.44 -40.18 58.25
C GLU A 208 31.04 -41.40 58.98
N SER A 209 31.29 -41.16 60.27
CA SER A 209 31.37 -42.08 61.42
C SER A 209 32.55 -43.04 61.66
N ALA A 210 33.03 -42.92 62.90
CA ALA A 210 34.03 -43.69 63.67
C ALA A 210 33.59 -45.18 63.89
N PRO A 211 34.39 -46.12 64.49
CA PRO A 211 35.28 -45.95 65.66
C PRO A 211 36.61 -46.75 65.71
N VAL A 212 37.52 -46.28 66.59
CA VAL A 212 38.53 -46.99 67.44
C VAL A 212 39.29 -48.21 66.89
N ALA A 213 40.63 -48.14 66.89
CA ALA A 213 41.50 -49.18 67.50
C ALA A 213 42.97 -48.72 67.68
N LEU A 214 43.47 -49.03 68.87
CA LEU A 214 44.87 -49.07 69.33
C LEU A 214 45.84 -49.75 68.35
N LEU A 215 47.05 -49.18 68.20
CA LEU A 215 48.42 -49.79 68.22
C LEU A 215 49.37 -48.74 67.62
N GLY A 216 50.36 -48.20 68.35
CA GLY A 216 51.57 -48.91 68.72
C GLY A 216 52.58 -48.83 67.58
N SER A 217 53.48 -47.84 67.59
CA SER A 217 54.64 -47.82 66.67
C SER A 217 55.89 -47.32 67.38
N ASP A 218 56.73 -48.28 67.75
CA ASP A 218 58.08 -48.13 68.27
C ASP A 218 59.03 -47.67 67.17
N LYS A 219 59.46 -46.40 67.24
CA LYS A 219 60.74 -45.85 66.71
C LYS A 219 60.72 -44.31 66.86
N SER A 220 60.95 -43.84 68.08
CA SER A 220 61.39 -42.45 68.30
C SER A 220 62.46 -42.40 69.38
N ALA A 221 63.59 -41.82 69.02
CA ALA A 221 64.86 -41.88 69.73
C ALA A 221 65.03 -40.69 70.70
N PHE A 222 64.20 -40.65 71.75
CA PHE A 222 64.45 -39.74 72.87
C PHE A 222 64.49 -40.47 74.21
N THR A 223 65.68 -40.41 74.80
CA THR A 223 66.04 -40.84 76.13
C THR A 223 65.14 -40.17 77.18
N ARG A 224 64.65 -40.98 78.14
CA ARG A 224 64.00 -40.48 79.35
C ARG A 224 64.97 -39.58 80.11
N VAL A 225 64.63 -38.30 80.25
CA VAL A 225 65.20 -37.42 81.26
C VAL A 225 64.13 -37.17 82.31
N ALA A 226 64.40 -37.66 83.52
CA ALA A 226 63.68 -37.30 84.72
C ALA A 226 63.89 -35.80 84.98
N SER A 227 62.80 -35.02 84.99
CA SER A 227 62.83 -33.63 85.46
C SER A 227 62.40 -33.59 86.91
N MET A 228 63.29 -33.07 87.75
CA MET A 228 63.13 -32.91 89.18
C MET A 228 62.02 -31.91 89.56
N VAL A 229 61.46 -32.21 90.74
CA VAL A 229 60.76 -31.36 91.72
C VAL A 229 60.89 -29.85 91.56
N SER A 230 59.73 -29.16 91.50
CA SER A 230 59.32 -28.00 92.34
C SER A 230 58.27 -27.12 91.61
N PRO A 231 57.30 -26.46 92.27
CA PRO A 231 56.66 -26.72 93.57
C PRO A 231 55.15 -27.01 93.42
N GLN A 232 54.50 -27.44 94.50
CA GLN A 232 53.06 -27.19 94.68
C GLN A 232 52.76 -25.69 94.51
N PRO A 233 51.61 -25.34 93.91
CA PRO A 233 50.85 -24.19 94.36
C PRO A 233 49.46 -24.66 94.80
N THR A 234 49.29 -24.68 96.12
CA THR A 234 48.21 -23.96 96.80
C THR A 234 46.93 -23.74 95.99
N GLU A 235 45.87 -24.44 96.39
CA GLU A 235 44.48 -24.11 96.07
C GLU A 235 44.27 -22.59 96.19
N THR A 236 44.14 -21.93 95.05
CA THR A 236 43.63 -20.56 94.97
C THR A 236 42.41 -20.59 94.06
N PRO A 237 41.19 -20.33 94.56
CA PRO A 237 39.92 -20.52 93.85
C PRO A 237 39.69 -19.55 92.66
N GLY A 238 40.73 -18.87 92.18
CA GLY A 238 40.69 -17.91 91.07
C GLY A 238 41.19 -18.45 89.72
N MET A 239 42.19 -19.35 89.70
CA MET A 239 42.79 -19.86 88.45
C MET A 239 41.91 -20.92 87.75
N GLU A 240 41.21 -21.74 88.53
CA GLU A 240 40.32 -22.79 88.03
C GLU A 240 39.06 -22.18 87.39
N LYS A 241 38.52 -21.10 87.99
CA LYS A 241 37.49 -20.25 87.38
C LYS A 241 37.94 -19.64 86.06
N SER A 242 39.17 -19.12 85.97
CA SER A 242 39.69 -18.56 84.71
C SER A 242 39.87 -19.62 83.61
N LEU A 243 40.19 -20.87 83.98
CA LEU A 243 40.30 -21.99 83.04
C LEU A 243 38.93 -22.46 82.57
N GLU A 244 37.94 -22.55 83.47
CA GLU A 244 36.54 -22.83 83.13
C GLU A 244 35.94 -21.73 82.25
N GLU A 245 36.17 -20.46 82.59
CA GLU A 245 35.76 -19.29 81.78
C GLU A 245 36.39 -19.31 80.37
N MET A 246 37.68 -19.65 80.27
CA MET A 246 38.35 -19.81 78.98
C MET A 246 37.77 -21.00 78.20
N SER A 247 37.51 -22.14 78.85
CA SER A 247 36.86 -23.30 78.22
C SER A 247 35.46 -22.94 77.70
N THR A 248 34.66 -22.20 78.48
CA THR A 248 33.33 -21.75 78.05
C THR A 248 33.43 -20.78 76.87
N MET A 249 34.37 -19.82 76.91
CA MET A 249 34.57 -18.87 75.81
C MET A 249 35.07 -19.57 74.54
N THR A 250 35.85 -20.64 74.67
CA THR A 250 36.31 -21.45 73.51
C THR A 250 35.16 -22.24 72.89
N LEU A 251 34.25 -22.79 73.71
CA LEU A 251 33.03 -23.47 73.24
C LEU A 251 32.04 -22.49 72.58
N GLU A 252 31.89 -21.28 73.12
CA GLU A 252 31.12 -20.20 72.51
C GLU A 252 31.72 -19.76 71.17
N LEU A 253 33.05 -19.63 71.08
CA LEU A 253 33.73 -19.31 69.82
C LEU A 253 33.52 -20.42 68.79
N GLN A 254 33.61 -21.69 69.21
CA GLN A 254 33.39 -22.83 68.33
C GLN A 254 31.94 -22.92 67.82
N SER A 255 30.95 -22.60 68.67
CA SER A 255 29.54 -22.54 68.26
C SER A 255 29.29 -21.38 67.28
N LEU A 256 29.88 -20.21 67.51
CA LEU A 256 29.82 -19.08 66.59
C LEU A 256 30.49 -19.37 65.25
N CYS A 257 31.64 -20.06 65.24
CA CYS A 257 32.28 -20.50 64.01
C CYS A 257 31.41 -21.47 63.22
N SER A 258 30.74 -22.41 63.90
CA SER A 258 29.82 -23.38 63.28
C SER A 258 28.60 -22.66 62.69
N LEU A 259 27.99 -21.75 63.45
CA LEU A 259 26.85 -20.94 62.99
C LEU A 259 27.22 -20.04 61.79
N LEU A 260 28.41 -19.44 61.80
CA LEU A 260 28.94 -18.67 60.68
C LEU A 260 29.14 -19.54 59.43
N GLN A 261 29.60 -20.77 59.61
CA GLN A 261 29.80 -21.71 58.51
C GLN A 261 28.46 -22.15 57.92
N GLU A 262 27.48 -22.53 58.74
CA GLU A 262 26.12 -22.87 58.29
C GLU A 262 25.46 -21.70 57.56
N SER A 263 25.60 -20.47 58.08
CA SER A 263 25.07 -19.26 57.44
C SER A 263 25.68 -19.02 56.04
N LYS A 264 26.99 -19.22 55.90
CA LYS A 264 27.67 -19.13 54.60
C LYS A 264 27.20 -20.22 53.64
N GLU A 265 27.07 -21.45 54.10
CA GLU A 265 26.60 -22.57 53.29
C GLU A 265 25.14 -22.36 52.83
N GLU A 266 24.27 -21.84 53.69
CA GLU A 266 22.90 -21.46 53.33
C GLU A 266 22.89 -20.35 52.27
N ALA A 267 23.76 -19.33 52.42
CA ALA A 267 23.88 -18.26 51.43
C ALA A 267 24.37 -18.78 50.07
N VAL A 268 25.36 -19.68 50.06
CA VAL A 268 25.85 -20.35 48.83
C VAL A 268 24.75 -21.18 48.17
N ARG A 269 24.03 -22.01 48.96
CA ARG A 269 22.90 -22.81 48.46
C ARG A 269 21.80 -21.92 47.86
N THR A 270 21.53 -20.78 48.48
CA THR A 270 20.53 -19.81 48.00
C THR A 270 20.98 -19.14 46.70
N LEU A 271 22.26 -18.76 46.58
CA LEU A 271 22.82 -18.21 45.35
C LEU A 271 22.85 -19.23 44.21
N GLN A 272 23.24 -20.47 44.47
CA GLN A 272 23.20 -21.54 43.48
C GLN A 272 21.78 -21.77 42.95
N ARG A 273 20.77 -21.78 43.83
CA ARG A 273 19.36 -21.88 43.42
C ARG A 273 18.96 -20.72 42.51
N LYS A 274 19.30 -19.48 42.89
CA LYS A 274 19.04 -18.29 42.05
C LYS A 274 19.74 -18.36 40.70
N ILE A 275 20.97 -18.84 40.65
CA ILE A 275 21.71 -19.01 39.38
C ILE A 275 20.97 -20.01 38.48
N CYS A 276 20.55 -21.15 39.02
CA CYS A 276 19.78 -22.15 38.26
C CYS A 276 18.44 -21.57 37.76
N ASP A 277 17.69 -20.85 38.62
CA ASP A 277 16.42 -20.22 38.26
C ASP A 277 16.57 -19.13 37.19
N LEU A 278 17.69 -18.40 37.20
CA LEU A 278 18.01 -17.39 36.19
C LEU A 278 18.43 -18.05 34.87
N GLN A 279 19.22 -19.12 34.92
CA GLN A 279 19.59 -19.89 33.72
C GLN A 279 18.36 -20.49 33.03
N ALA A 280 17.45 -21.10 33.80
CA ALA A 280 16.21 -21.64 33.25
C ALA A 280 15.32 -20.56 32.61
N ARG A 281 15.22 -19.38 33.24
CA ARG A 281 14.49 -18.25 32.67
C ARG A 281 15.12 -17.70 31.40
N LEU A 282 16.45 -17.60 31.36
CA LEU A 282 17.18 -17.15 30.17
C LEU A 282 16.94 -18.10 29.00
N GLN A 283 17.04 -19.41 29.25
CA GLN A 283 16.80 -20.42 28.23
C GLN A 283 15.35 -20.40 27.69
N ALA A 284 14.36 -20.30 28.59
CA ALA A 284 12.96 -20.18 28.18
C ALA A 284 12.71 -18.91 27.35
N GLN A 285 13.37 -17.80 27.71
CA GLN A 285 13.27 -16.55 26.96
C GLN A 285 13.95 -16.66 25.58
N GLU A 286 15.09 -17.34 25.47
CA GLU A 286 15.76 -17.62 24.19
C GLU A 286 14.90 -18.50 23.27
N GLU A 287 14.31 -19.57 23.80
CA GLU A 287 13.38 -20.43 23.05
C GLU A 287 12.18 -19.63 22.53
N GLN A 288 11.58 -18.80 23.38
CA GLN A 288 10.47 -17.93 23.00
C GLN A 288 10.86 -16.93 21.89
N HIS A 289 12.04 -16.30 22.00
CA HIS A 289 12.53 -15.39 20.95
C HIS A 289 12.83 -16.13 19.64
N GLN A 290 13.39 -17.34 19.70
CA GLN A 290 13.62 -18.15 18.50
C GLN A 290 12.32 -18.56 17.81
N GLU A 291 11.28 -18.95 18.56
CA GLU A 291 9.97 -19.27 18.00
C GLU A 291 9.31 -18.04 17.37
N ALA A 292 9.35 -16.89 18.06
CA ALA A 292 8.84 -15.64 17.54
C ALA A 292 9.59 -15.19 16.27
N GLN A 293 10.90 -15.41 16.20
CA GLN A 293 11.70 -15.14 15.00
C GLN A 293 11.30 -16.06 13.84
N LYS A 294 11.18 -17.37 14.07
CA LYS A 294 10.73 -18.34 13.04
C LYS A 294 9.33 -18.00 12.51
N ALA A 295 8.41 -17.56 13.38
CA ALA A 295 7.09 -17.12 12.96
C ALA A 295 7.16 -15.89 12.05
N LYS A 296 7.99 -14.89 12.41
CA LYS A 296 8.21 -13.71 11.57
C LYS A 296 8.86 -14.07 10.23
N GLU A 297 9.84 -14.97 10.22
CA GLU A 297 10.49 -15.46 8.99
C GLU A 297 9.48 -16.14 8.05
N ALA A 298 8.61 -16.99 8.59
CA ALA A 298 7.55 -17.64 7.82
C ALA A 298 6.55 -16.62 7.23
N ASP A 299 6.21 -15.56 7.97
CA ASP A 299 5.32 -14.52 7.45
C ASP A 299 5.99 -13.64 6.39
N ILE A 300 7.29 -13.34 6.53
CA ILE A 300 8.09 -12.69 5.48
C ILE A 300 8.11 -13.55 4.21
N GLU A 301 8.29 -14.87 4.34
CA GLU A 301 8.29 -15.78 3.20
C GLU A 301 6.93 -15.81 2.48
N LYS A 302 5.81 -15.86 3.23
CA LYS A 302 4.45 -15.74 2.66
C LYS A 302 4.25 -14.42 1.92
N LEU A 303 4.69 -13.31 2.51
CA LEU A 303 4.60 -11.98 1.88
C LEU A 303 5.44 -11.91 0.59
N ASN A 304 6.65 -12.46 0.59
CA ASN A 304 7.49 -12.53 -0.60
C ASN A 304 6.84 -13.37 -1.71
N GLN A 305 6.25 -14.52 -1.38
CA GLN A 305 5.52 -15.35 -2.33
C GLN A 305 4.32 -14.58 -2.93
N ALA A 306 3.54 -13.89 -2.09
CA ALA A 306 2.43 -13.06 -2.55
C ALA A 306 2.89 -11.92 -3.45
N LEU A 307 4.02 -11.28 -3.14
CA LEU A 307 4.63 -10.23 -3.94
C LEU A 307 5.11 -10.74 -5.31
N CYS A 308 5.75 -11.92 -5.35
CA CYS A 308 6.15 -12.54 -6.62
C CYS A 308 4.94 -12.87 -7.51
N LEU A 309 3.82 -13.33 -6.93
CA LEU A 309 2.58 -13.57 -7.66
C LEU A 309 1.98 -12.26 -8.18
N ARG A 310 1.92 -11.22 -7.35
CA ARG A 310 1.47 -9.87 -7.75
C ARG A 310 2.27 -9.36 -8.94
N TYR A 311 3.60 -9.46 -8.89
CA TYR A 311 4.48 -9.02 -9.97
C TYR A 311 4.22 -9.78 -11.29
N LYS A 312 4.01 -11.10 -11.22
CA LYS A 312 3.65 -11.91 -12.40
C LYS A 312 2.32 -11.48 -13.00
N ASN A 313 1.29 -11.32 -12.17
CA ASN A 313 -0.03 -10.89 -12.61
C ASN A 313 0.00 -9.48 -13.22
N GLU A 314 0.77 -8.56 -12.64
CA GLU A 314 0.95 -7.21 -13.17
C GLU A 314 1.61 -7.24 -14.55
N LYS A 315 2.65 -8.07 -14.73
CA LYS A 315 3.29 -8.26 -16.04
C LYS A 315 2.32 -8.82 -17.07
N GLU A 316 1.55 -9.85 -16.73
CA GLU A 316 0.54 -10.44 -17.62
C GLU A 316 -0.55 -9.41 -17.99
N LEU A 317 -1.01 -8.61 -17.02
CA LEU A 317 -1.95 -7.53 -17.27
C LEU A 317 -1.39 -6.49 -18.23
N GLN A 318 -0.11 -6.14 -18.07
CA GLN A 318 0.55 -5.18 -18.94
C GLN A 318 0.70 -5.70 -20.37
N GLU A 319 1.00 -7.00 -20.54
CA GLU A 319 1.00 -7.67 -21.85
C GLU A 319 -0.39 -7.65 -22.50
N VAL A 320 -1.47 -7.89 -21.74
CA VAL A 320 -2.84 -7.82 -22.24
C VAL A 320 -3.21 -6.39 -22.66
N ILE A 321 -2.85 -5.39 -21.85
CA ILE A 321 -3.08 -3.97 -22.19
C ILE A 321 -2.34 -3.62 -23.48
N GLN A 322 -1.11 -4.07 -23.63
CA GLN A 322 -0.32 -3.82 -24.83
C GLN A 322 -0.97 -4.45 -26.08
N GLN A 323 -1.42 -5.71 -25.99
CA GLN A 323 -2.16 -6.37 -27.07
C GLN A 323 -3.47 -5.65 -27.42
N GLN A 324 -4.19 -5.13 -26.42
CA GLN A 324 -5.41 -4.36 -26.66
C GLN A 324 -5.12 -3.03 -27.36
N ASN A 325 -4.05 -2.33 -26.96
CA ASN A 325 -3.65 -1.08 -27.59
C ASN A 325 -3.24 -1.29 -29.06
N GLU A 326 -2.48 -2.35 -29.36
CA GLU A 326 -2.14 -2.72 -30.75
C GLU A 326 -3.40 -2.98 -31.58
N LYS A 327 -4.37 -3.71 -31.03
CA LYS A 327 -5.64 -3.97 -31.71
C LYS A 327 -6.46 -2.69 -31.95
N ILE A 328 -6.47 -1.76 -31.00
CA ILE A 328 -7.15 -0.46 -31.17
C ILE A 328 -6.48 0.34 -32.28
N LEU A 329 -5.14 0.38 -32.32
CA LEU A 329 -4.40 1.06 -33.39
C LEU A 329 -4.73 0.47 -34.76
N GLU A 330 -4.73 -0.87 -34.89
CA GLU A 330 -5.15 -1.51 -36.14
C GLU A 330 -6.59 -1.18 -36.55
N GLN A 331 -7.50 -1.03 -35.59
CA GLN A 331 -8.89 -0.64 -35.87
C GLN A 331 -8.98 0.81 -36.33
N ILE A 332 -8.18 1.70 -35.73
CA ILE A 332 -8.08 3.10 -36.16
C ILE A 332 -7.56 3.15 -37.59
N ASP A 333 -6.50 2.41 -37.92
CA ASP A 333 -5.95 2.37 -39.28
C ASP A 333 -6.98 1.88 -40.30
N LYS A 334 -7.67 0.76 -40.01
CA LYS A 334 -8.77 0.24 -40.84
C LYS A 334 -9.91 1.24 -41.01
N SER A 335 -10.23 1.98 -39.95
CA SER A 335 -11.26 3.03 -40.02
C SER A 335 -10.83 4.20 -40.91
N GLY A 336 -9.54 4.57 -40.86
CA GLY A 336 -8.94 5.58 -41.73
C GLY A 336 -8.99 5.18 -43.21
N GLU A 337 -8.64 3.93 -43.52
CA GLU A 337 -8.79 3.36 -44.86
C GLU A 337 -10.24 3.39 -45.35
N LEU A 338 -11.21 3.01 -44.49
CA LEU A 338 -12.63 3.07 -44.82
C LEU A 338 -13.13 4.50 -45.09
N ILE A 339 -12.63 5.49 -44.36
CA ILE A 339 -12.95 6.91 -44.60
C ILE A 339 -12.40 7.34 -45.97
N SER A 340 -11.13 7.02 -46.26
CA SER A 340 -10.50 7.33 -47.55
C SER A 340 -11.25 6.68 -48.72
N LEU A 341 -11.58 5.39 -48.62
CA LEU A 341 -12.37 4.69 -49.64
C LEU A 341 -13.76 5.31 -49.81
N ARG A 342 -14.41 5.73 -48.72
CA ARG A 342 -15.72 6.41 -48.80
C ARG A 342 -15.57 7.75 -49.53
N GLU A 343 -14.54 8.53 -49.26
CA GLU A 343 -14.26 9.79 -49.96
C GLU A 343 -14.06 9.55 -51.47
N GLU A 344 -13.25 8.57 -51.85
CA GLU A 344 -13.04 8.17 -53.25
C GLU A 344 -14.35 7.76 -53.92
N VAL A 345 -15.17 6.92 -53.27
CA VAL A 345 -16.49 6.53 -53.80
C VAL A 345 -17.38 7.74 -54.02
N THR A 346 -17.41 8.70 -53.10
CA THR A 346 -18.21 9.92 -53.30
C THR A 346 -17.68 10.78 -54.45
N GLN A 347 -16.36 10.83 -54.65
CA GLN A 347 -15.74 11.58 -55.74
C GLN A 347 -15.99 10.92 -57.09
N LEU A 348 -15.83 9.60 -57.19
CA LEU A 348 -16.15 8.82 -58.37
C LEU A 348 -17.63 8.93 -58.74
N THR A 349 -18.53 8.86 -57.74
CA THR A 349 -19.97 9.04 -57.96
C THR A 349 -20.28 10.42 -58.54
N ARG A 350 -19.66 11.49 -58.02
CA ARG A 350 -19.80 12.86 -58.56
C ARG A 350 -19.26 12.98 -59.98
N SER A 351 -18.13 12.34 -60.29
CA SER A 351 -17.55 12.34 -61.64
C SER A 351 -18.39 11.54 -62.64
N LEU A 352 -18.93 10.39 -62.24
CA LEU A 352 -19.85 9.59 -63.04
C LEU A 352 -21.11 10.39 -63.38
N ARG A 353 -21.73 11.05 -62.39
CA ARG A 353 -22.90 11.90 -62.61
C ARG A 353 -22.62 13.02 -63.62
N ARG A 354 -21.46 13.67 -63.54
CA ARG A 354 -21.04 14.70 -64.51
C ARG A 354 -20.92 14.13 -65.92
N ALA A 355 -20.24 13.00 -66.08
CA ALA A 355 -20.13 12.32 -67.38
C ALA A 355 -21.50 11.87 -67.93
N GLU A 356 -22.39 11.35 -67.08
CA GLU A 356 -23.76 11.00 -67.45
C GLU A 356 -24.57 12.22 -67.92
N THR A 357 -24.39 13.38 -67.28
CA THR A 357 -25.06 14.62 -67.72
C THR A 357 -24.49 15.15 -69.03
N GLU A 358 -23.17 15.15 -69.20
CA GLU A 358 -22.51 15.59 -70.43
C GLU A 358 -22.92 14.70 -71.62
N THR A 359 -22.94 13.38 -71.45
CA THR A 359 -23.38 12.44 -72.48
C THR A 359 -24.85 12.63 -72.86
N LYS A 360 -25.75 12.87 -71.89
CA LYS A 360 -27.16 13.19 -72.17
C LYS A 360 -27.31 14.49 -72.97
N VAL A 361 -26.59 15.55 -72.58
CA VAL A 361 -26.63 16.84 -73.31
C VAL A 361 -26.12 16.68 -74.74
N LEU A 362 -25.02 15.93 -74.94
CA LEU A 362 -24.50 15.64 -76.28
C LEU A 362 -25.48 14.83 -77.12
N GLN A 363 -26.15 13.82 -76.53
CA GLN A 363 -27.21 13.05 -77.19
C GLN A 363 -28.40 13.93 -77.59
N GLU A 364 -28.87 14.81 -76.70
CA GLU A 364 -29.93 15.77 -76.99
C GLU A 364 -29.53 16.75 -78.10
N THR A 365 -28.27 17.21 -78.11
CA THR A 365 -27.73 18.09 -79.15
C THR A 365 -27.68 17.38 -80.51
N LEU A 366 -27.24 16.12 -80.55
CA LEU A 366 -27.22 15.27 -81.74
C LEU A 366 -28.64 14.98 -82.25
N ALA A 367 -29.58 14.68 -81.36
CA ALA A 367 -30.98 14.47 -81.71
C ALA A 367 -31.65 15.75 -82.26
N GLY A 368 -31.31 16.92 -81.70
CA GLY A 368 -31.77 18.22 -82.17
C GLY A 368 -31.21 18.65 -83.53
N GLN A 369 -30.06 18.11 -83.96
CA GLN A 369 -29.53 18.35 -85.32
C GLN A 369 -30.23 17.52 -86.40
N LEU A 370 -31.01 16.50 -86.04
CA LEU A 370 -31.70 15.62 -87.00
C LEU A 370 -33.09 16.13 -87.42
N ASP A 371 -33.62 17.18 -86.79
CA ASP A 371 -34.94 17.76 -87.13
C ASP A 371 -34.78 19.19 -87.69
N PRO A 372 -34.91 19.39 -89.01
CA PRO A 372 -34.79 20.71 -89.65
C PRO A 372 -35.92 21.70 -89.30
N SER A 373 -36.89 21.34 -88.46
CA SER A 373 -38.12 22.13 -88.25
C SER A 373 -38.24 22.86 -86.90
N CYS A 374 -37.33 22.68 -85.93
CA CYS A 374 -37.50 23.24 -84.59
C CYS A 374 -36.81 24.60 -84.34
N GLN A 375 -37.66 25.60 -84.15
CA GLN A 375 -37.40 26.98 -83.71
C GLN A 375 -37.11 27.11 -82.18
N PRO A 376 -36.74 28.29 -81.62
CA PRO A 376 -35.97 28.48 -80.37
C PRO A 376 -36.64 28.10 -79.02
N MET A 377 -37.72 27.32 -79.01
CA MET A 377 -38.37 26.81 -77.80
C MET A 377 -37.56 25.73 -77.06
N ALA A 378 -36.59 25.10 -77.72
CA ALA A 378 -35.72 24.09 -77.10
C ALA A 378 -34.80 24.67 -76.00
N THR A 379 -34.36 25.92 -76.12
CA THR A 379 -33.40 26.52 -75.18
C THR A 379 -34.01 26.78 -73.80
N ASN A 380 -35.27 27.23 -73.74
CA ASN A 380 -35.97 27.48 -72.47
C ASN A 380 -36.24 26.17 -71.71
N TRP A 381 -36.64 25.11 -72.41
CA TRP A 381 -36.87 23.79 -71.80
C TRP A 381 -35.58 23.16 -71.27
N ILE A 382 -34.47 23.26 -72.01
CA ILE A 382 -33.16 22.79 -71.55
C ILE A 382 -32.72 23.56 -70.31
N GLN A 383 -32.90 24.89 -70.30
CA GLN A 383 -32.51 25.73 -69.17
C GLN A 383 -33.35 25.45 -67.91
N GLU A 384 -34.66 25.23 -68.05
CA GLU A 384 -35.54 24.81 -66.96
C GLU A 384 -35.15 23.44 -66.41
N LYS A 385 -34.84 22.47 -67.29
CA LYS A 385 -34.40 21.13 -66.89
C LYS A 385 -33.06 21.14 -66.14
N VAL A 386 -32.10 21.99 -66.57
CA VAL A 386 -30.83 22.18 -65.87
C VAL A 386 -31.06 22.79 -64.48
N TRP A 387 -31.91 23.81 -64.39
CA TRP A 387 -32.24 24.46 -63.12
C TRP A 387 -32.91 23.49 -62.14
N LEU A 388 -33.91 22.73 -62.59
CA LEU A 388 -34.56 21.70 -61.78
C LEU A 388 -33.59 20.60 -61.34
N SER A 389 -32.66 20.20 -62.22
CA SER A 389 -31.65 19.20 -61.86
C SER A 389 -30.71 19.70 -60.76
N GLN A 390 -30.30 20.98 -60.82
CA GLN A 390 -29.48 21.61 -59.78
C GLN A 390 -30.22 21.71 -58.44
N GLU A 391 -31.51 22.07 -58.45
CA GLU A 391 -32.28 22.16 -57.22
C GLU A 391 -32.51 20.76 -56.61
N VAL A 392 -32.76 19.74 -57.42
CA VAL A 392 -32.88 18.36 -56.94
C VAL A 392 -31.56 17.85 -56.35
N ASP A 393 -30.41 18.21 -56.94
CA ASP A 393 -29.10 17.83 -56.41
C ASP A 393 -28.80 18.56 -55.08
N LYS A 394 -29.16 19.84 -54.96
CA LYS A 394 -29.07 20.61 -53.71
C LYS A 394 -29.96 20.02 -52.61
N LEU A 395 -31.20 19.66 -52.93
CA LEU A 395 -32.11 18.99 -52.00
C LEU A 395 -31.56 17.63 -51.56
N ARG A 396 -30.92 16.87 -52.46
CA ARG A 396 -30.26 15.60 -52.11
C ARG A 396 -29.10 15.78 -51.13
N VAL A 397 -28.29 16.82 -51.30
CA VAL A 397 -27.21 17.14 -50.34
C VAL A 397 -27.78 17.52 -48.98
N MET A 398 -28.75 18.44 -48.94
CA MET A 398 -29.39 18.85 -47.69
C MET A 398 -30.05 17.67 -46.96
N PHE A 399 -30.67 16.75 -47.69
CA PHE A 399 -31.26 15.54 -47.11
C PHE A 399 -30.19 14.63 -46.47
N LEU A 400 -29.04 14.45 -47.10
CA LEU A 400 -27.94 13.66 -46.55
C LEU A 400 -27.34 14.30 -45.30
N GLU A 401 -27.17 15.62 -45.29
CA GLU A 401 -26.72 16.38 -44.11
C GLU A 401 -27.71 16.21 -42.96
N MET A 402 -29.01 16.40 -43.22
CA MET A 402 -30.06 16.22 -42.22
C MET A 402 -30.10 14.79 -41.68
N LYS A 403 -29.86 13.79 -42.54
CA LYS A 403 -29.76 12.38 -42.14
C LYS A 403 -28.57 12.13 -41.21
N ASN A 404 -27.40 12.69 -41.52
CA ASN A 404 -26.22 12.57 -40.66
C ASN A 404 -26.42 13.26 -39.31
N GLU A 405 -27.02 14.45 -39.28
CA GLU A 405 -27.33 15.14 -38.03
C GLU A 405 -28.35 14.36 -37.19
N LYS A 406 -29.36 13.77 -37.82
CA LYS A 406 -30.29 12.86 -37.14
C LYS A 406 -29.59 11.65 -36.52
N GLU A 407 -28.61 11.06 -37.21
CA GLU A 407 -27.85 9.91 -36.71
C GLU A 407 -26.98 10.30 -35.50
N LYS A 408 -26.27 11.45 -35.57
CA LYS A 408 -25.53 12.00 -34.43
C LYS A 408 -26.44 12.26 -33.23
N LEU A 409 -27.62 12.83 -33.48
CA LEU A 409 -28.60 13.11 -32.44
C LEU A 409 -29.14 11.82 -31.80
N MET A 410 -29.38 10.78 -32.61
CA MET A 410 -29.80 9.46 -32.12
C MET A 410 -28.74 8.84 -31.19
N VAL A 411 -27.46 8.92 -31.54
CA VAL A 411 -26.37 8.44 -30.67
C VAL A 411 -26.32 9.20 -29.35
N LYS A 412 -26.49 10.53 -29.37
CA LYS A 412 -26.57 11.35 -28.15
C LYS A 412 -27.75 10.95 -27.27
N PHE A 413 -28.95 10.82 -27.84
CA PHE A 413 -30.13 10.38 -27.08
C PHE A 413 -29.94 8.99 -26.48
N GLN A 414 -29.35 8.06 -27.22
CA GLN A 414 -29.05 6.72 -26.70
C GLN A 414 -28.08 6.77 -25.52
N SER A 415 -27.06 7.62 -25.60
CA SER A 415 -26.11 7.84 -24.49
C SER A 415 -26.81 8.41 -23.26
N HIS A 416 -27.66 9.44 -23.43
CA HIS A 416 -28.43 10.03 -22.33
C HIS A 416 -29.36 9.01 -21.68
N ARG A 417 -30.07 8.21 -22.48
CA ARG A 417 -30.91 7.12 -21.97
C ARG A 417 -30.13 6.15 -21.10
N ASN A 418 -28.96 5.71 -21.55
CA ASN A 418 -28.12 4.77 -20.81
C ASN A 418 -27.64 5.37 -19.46
N ILE A 419 -27.29 6.66 -19.44
CA ILE A 419 -26.89 7.36 -18.20
C ILE A 419 -28.06 7.42 -17.21
N LEU A 420 -29.25 7.77 -17.68
CA LEU A 420 -30.45 7.84 -16.84
C LEU A 420 -30.84 6.47 -16.30
N GLU A 421 -30.79 5.42 -17.11
CA GLU A 421 -31.04 4.04 -16.69
C GLU A 421 -30.04 3.59 -15.60
N GLU A 422 -28.76 3.94 -15.74
CA GLU A 422 -27.76 3.61 -14.73
C GLU A 422 -27.93 4.43 -13.44
N ASN A 423 -28.27 5.72 -13.54
CA ASN A 423 -28.56 6.55 -12.37
C ASN A 423 -29.77 6.02 -11.59
N LEU A 424 -30.84 5.64 -12.30
CA LEU A 424 -32.01 5.01 -11.69
C LEU A 424 -31.60 3.73 -10.94
N ARG A 425 -30.83 2.87 -11.60
CA ARG A 425 -30.32 1.62 -10.98
C ARG A 425 -29.47 1.89 -9.73
N ARG A 426 -28.67 2.96 -9.71
CA ARG A 426 -27.89 3.34 -8.51
C ARG A 426 -28.79 3.86 -7.39
N SER A 427 -29.75 4.73 -7.72
CA SER A 427 -30.72 5.24 -6.75
C SER A 427 -31.54 4.11 -6.13
N ASP A 428 -32.01 3.14 -6.93
CA ASP A 428 -32.73 1.96 -6.43
C ASP A 428 -31.89 1.14 -5.43
N LYS A 429 -30.58 1.03 -5.66
CA LYS A 429 -29.67 0.34 -4.74
C LYS A 429 -29.46 1.10 -3.44
N GLU A 430 -29.35 2.42 -3.51
CA GLU A 430 -29.21 3.26 -2.32
C GLU A 430 -30.49 3.27 -1.50
N LEU A 431 -31.64 3.34 -2.16
CA LEU A 431 -32.95 3.25 -1.54
C LEU A 431 -33.12 1.91 -0.83
N LYS A 432 -32.72 0.80 -1.47
CA LYS A 432 -32.69 -0.52 -0.83
C LYS A 432 -31.80 -0.57 0.41
N LYS A 433 -30.62 0.07 0.39
CA LYS A 433 -29.76 0.15 1.59
C LYS A 433 -30.42 0.95 2.70
N LEU A 434 -31.09 2.05 2.37
CA LEU A 434 -31.83 2.85 3.34
C LEU A 434 -32.98 2.02 3.95
N ASP A 435 -33.73 1.28 3.14
CA ASP A 435 -34.76 0.35 3.62
C ASP A 435 -34.17 -0.71 4.56
N ASP A 436 -33.04 -1.33 4.18
CA ASP A 436 -32.34 -2.32 5.01
C ASP A 436 -31.89 -1.71 6.37
N ILE A 437 -31.40 -0.47 6.36
CA ILE A 437 -30.98 0.26 7.58
C ILE A 437 -32.20 0.60 8.45
N VAL A 438 -33.27 1.14 7.87
CA VAL A 438 -34.51 1.47 8.58
C VAL A 438 -35.09 0.21 9.22
N GLN A 439 -35.13 -0.89 8.48
CA GLN A 439 -35.57 -2.19 8.98
C GLN A 439 -34.69 -2.67 10.15
N HIS A 440 -33.37 -2.54 10.03
CA HIS A 440 -32.44 -2.90 11.10
C HIS A 440 -32.63 -2.05 12.37
N ILE A 441 -32.86 -0.74 12.22
CA ILE A 441 -33.18 0.16 13.33
C ILE A 441 -34.49 -0.27 13.98
N TYR A 442 -35.53 -0.55 13.18
CA TYR A 442 -36.83 -1.01 13.67
C TYR A 442 -36.72 -2.30 14.50
N GLU A 443 -36.00 -3.31 13.98
CA GLU A 443 -35.74 -4.57 14.69
C GLU A 443 -34.95 -4.36 15.99
N THR A 444 -33.95 -3.49 15.96
CA THR A 444 -33.14 -3.14 17.13
C THR A 444 -34.00 -2.48 18.21
N LEU A 445 -34.85 -1.52 17.84
CA LEU A 445 -35.77 -0.85 18.77
C LEU A 445 -36.80 -1.83 19.36
N LEU A 446 -37.29 -2.79 18.58
CA LEU A 446 -38.20 -3.84 19.06
C LEU A 446 -37.54 -4.79 20.07
N SER A 447 -36.22 -5.02 19.94
CA SER A 447 -35.45 -5.89 20.85
C SER A 447 -35.14 -5.26 22.22
N ILE A 448 -35.45 -3.98 22.42
CA ILE A 448 -35.20 -3.27 23.68
C ILE A 448 -36.11 -3.80 24.80
N PRO A 449 -35.55 -4.07 26.01
CA PRO A 449 -36.32 -4.57 27.16
C PRO A 449 -37.48 -3.66 27.59
N GLU A 450 -38.57 -4.26 28.09
CA GLU A 450 -39.81 -3.55 28.45
C GLU A 450 -39.62 -2.40 29.45
N VAL A 451 -38.59 -2.46 30.30
CA VAL A 451 -38.27 -1.41 31.30
C VAL A 451 -37.97 -0.06 30.64
N VAL A 452 -37.49 -0.06 29.39
CA VAL A 452 -37.14 1.15 28.62
C VAL A 452 -38.18 1.46 27.52
N ARG A 453 -39.09 0.51 27.24
CA ARG A 453 -40.17 0.62 26.22
C ARG A 453 -41.25 1.66 26.55
N GLY A 454 -41.31 2.12 27.80
CA GLY A 454 -42.23 3.18 28.25
C GLY A 454 -41.75 4.61 27.98
N CYS A 455 -40.58 4.79 27.37
CA CYS A 455 -40.06 6.09 26.95
C CYS A 455 -40.88 6.62 25.76
N LYS A 456 -41.51 7.80 25.92
CA LYS A 456 -42.40 8.39 24.91
C LYS A 456 -41.68 8.68 23.60
N GLU A 457 -40.46 9.16 23.71
CA GLU A 457 -39.57 9.50 22.60
C GLU A 457 -39.25 8.26 21.74
N LEU A 458 -39.17 7.08 22.37
CA LEU A 458 -38.88 5.81 21.70
C LEU A 458 -40.13 5.22 21.02
N GLN A 459 -41.32 5.48 21.57
CA GLN A 459 -42.60 5.12 20.97
C GLN A 459 -42.92 6.01 19.76
N GLU A 460 -42.72 7.32 19.88
CA GLU A 460 -42.87 8.28 18.77
C GLU A 460 -41.92 7.93 17.61
N LEU A 461 -40.68 7.50 17.92
CA LEU A 461 -39.73 7.05 16.90
C LEU A 461 -40.16 5.74 16.22
N LEU A 462 -40.74 4.79 16.96
CA LEU A 462 -41.28 3.55 16.41
C LEU A 462 -42.49 3.79 15.50
N GLU A 463 -43.38 4.72 15.86
CA GLU A 463 -44.51 5.15 15.03
C GLU A 463 -44.05 5.89 13.77
N PHE A 464 -42.92 6.61 13.83
CA PHE A 464 -42.35 7.29 12.67
C PHE A 464 -41.69 6.33 11.66
N LEU A 465 -41.17 5.19 12.14
CA LEU A 465 -40.47 4.20 11.32
C LEU A 465 -41.39 3.08 10.78
N SER A 466 -42.62 2.97 11.28
CA SER A 466 -43.69 2.07 10.81
C SER A 466 -44.49 2.66 9.66
#